data_AF-A0A5C8JAB8-F1
#
_entry.id   AF-A0A5C8JAB8-F1
#
_cell.length_a   1.000
_cell.length_b   1.000
_cell.length_c   1.000
_cell.angle_alpha   90.00
_cell.angle_beta   90.00
_cell.angle_gamma   90.00
#
_symmetry.space_group_name_H-M   'P 1'
#
loop_
_entity.id
_entity.type
_entity.pdbx_description
1 polymer ?
#
loop_
_entity_poly.entity_id
_entity_poly.type
_entity_poly.pdbx_seq_one_letter_code
_entity_poly.pdbx_strand_id
1 'polypeptide(L)'
;MDRARQIAQAVLYECHPYHRLLDDRYLRGLHPEPYAGGRAGLSWMMQTQCLVEAAPAHTVDVHVRFLQLVSREVARARGGELEPAAELTVDGARYVSGLEAREREAAVSGLTLADLAAAAYTMRVDVPGDQEAVWLIDARGRAGAVLRCWETLHGQAVVRAEPLRDRLFRLTVKVANTTDWRGEDRAEVLRHTFVSAQSVVRTHGGRFVSLLNPPAELRPLAEGCRNIGTWPVLVGEVGERHTMLSAPIILRDHPRLSYAT
;
A
#
# COMPACT_ATOMS: atom_id res chain seq x y z
N MET A 1 -7.21 14.75 12.09
CA MET A 1 -6.74 13.56 11.34
C MET A 1 -7.45 13.58 10.00
N ASP A 2 -6.72 13.64 8.88
CA ASP A 2 -7.27 13.84 7.54
C ASP A 2 -8.21 12.67 7.16
N ARG A 3 -9.48 12.95 6.83
CA ARG A 3 -10.49 11.93 6.45
C ARG A 3 -10.03 11.07 5.29
N ALA A 4 -9.28 11.64 4.35
CA ALA A 4 -8.69 10.87 3.26
C ALA A 4 -7.70 9.80 3.74
N ARG A 5 -6.94 10.08 4.81
CA ARG A 5 -6.00 9.12 5.41
C ARG A 5 -6.73 7.96 6.08
N GLN A 6 -7.85 8.24 6.76
CA GLN A 6 -8.71 7.22 7.36
C GLN A 6 -9.35 6.32 6.30
N ILE A 7 -9.86 6.92 5.21
CA ILE A 7 -10.39 6.18 4.06
C ILE A 7 -9.32 5.26 3.47
N ALA A 8 -8.14 5.80 3.16
CA ALA A 8 -7.04 5.02 2.63
C ALA A 8 -6.60 3.90 3.60
N GLN A 9 -6.65 4.12 4.90
CA GLN A 9 -6.33 3.09 5.89
C GLN A 9 -7.38 1.98 5.91
N ALA A 10 -8.66 2.31 5.96
CA ALA A 10 -9.70 1.28 5.95
C ALA A 10 -9.68 0.45 4.67
N VAL A 11 -9.47 1.08 3.51
CA VAL A 11 -9.36 0.40 2.22
C VAL A 11 -8.20 -0.61 2.18
N LEU A 12 -7.07 -0.33 2.86
CA LEU A 12 -5.96 -1.31 2.96
C LEU A 12 -6.43 -2.64 3.55
N TYR A 13 -7.25 -2.58 4.60
CA TYR A 13 -7.76 -3.76 5.29
C TYR A 13 -9.00 -4.35 4.62
N GLU A 14 -9.84 -3.55 3.95
CA GLU A 14 -10.96 -4.08 3.15
C GLU A 14 -10.46 -4.91 1.96
N CYS A 15 -9.33 -4.52 1.36
CA CYS A 15 -8.67 -5.31 0.32
C CYS A 15 -8.13 -6.65 0.85
N HIS A 16 -7.98 -6.80 2.17
CA HIS A 16 -7.40 -7.99 2.76
C HIS A 16 -7.87 -8.24 4.21
N PRO A 17 -8.97 -9.00 4.41
CA PRO A 17 -9.41 -9.34 5.75
C PRO A 17 -8.36 -10.21 6.47
N TYR A 18 -7.97 -9.79 7.67
CA TYR A 18 -6.88 -10.37 8.47
C TYR A 18 -6.96 -11.89 8.69
N HIS A 19 -8.17 -12.45 8.70
CA HIS A 19 -8.40 -13.89 8.87
C HIS A 19 -8.16 -14.74 7.59
N ARG A 20 -7.80 -14.10 6.47
CA ARG A 20 -7.50 -14.75 5.18
C ARG A 20 -6.09 -14.44 4.66
N LEU A 21 -5.17 -14.01 5.54
CA LEU A 21 -3.77 -13.70 5.19
C LEU A 21 -3.02 -14.87 4.51
N LEU A 22 -3.55 -16.09 4.65
CA LEU A 22 -3.02 -17.33 4.05
C LEU A 22 -3.91 -17.90 2.92
N ASP A 23 -5.09 -17.30 2.63
CA ASP A 23 -5.92 -17.72 1.49
C ASP A 23 -5.50 -16.96 0.24
N ASP A 24 -4.66 -17.64 -0.52
CA ASP A 24 -3.96 -17.13 -1.69
C ASP A 24 -4.87 -16.61 -2.81
N ARG A 25 -6.15 -17.03 -2.82
CA ARG A 25 -7.10 -16.73 -3.90
C ARG A 25 -7.56 -15.27 -3.89
N TYR A 26 -7.34 -14.58 -2.77
CA TYR A 26 -7.81 -13.22 -2.55
C TYR A 26 -6.69 -12.21 -2.32
N LEU A 27 -5.42 -12.66 -2.32
CA LEU A 27 -4.29 -11.78 -2.06
C LEU A 27 -3.95 -10.97 -3.29
N ARG A 28 -4.40 -9.72 -3.31
CA ARG A 28 -4.01 -8.70 -4.29
C ARG A 28 -2.75 -8.04 -3.78
N GLY A 29 -1.63 -8.23 -4.46
CA GLY A 29 -0.36 -7.64 -4.08
C GLY A 29 0.60 -7.49 -5.25
N LEU A 30 1.63 -6.68 -5.05
CA LEU A 30 2.74 -6.58 -5.98
C LEU A 30 3.82 -7.54 -5.49
N HIS A 31 3.95 -8.69 -6.15
CA HIS A 31 4.98 -9.68 -5.88
C HIS A 31 6.33 -9.23 -6.47
N PRO A 32 7.45 -9.79 -6.00
CA PRO A 32 8.75 -9.58 -6.64
C PRO A 32 8.67 -9.82 -8.15
N GLU A 33 9.26 -8.91 -8.95
CA GLU A 33 9.27 -9.02 -10.42
C GLU A 33 9.75 -10.40 -10.92
N PRO A 34 10.85 -11.00 -10.41
CA PRO A 34 11.30 -12.32 -10.86
C PRO A 34 10.26 -13.44 -10.63
N TYR A 35 9.37 -13.28 -9.64
CA TYR A 35 8.32 -14.25 -9.34
C TYR A 35 7.08 -14.07 -10.22
N ALA A 36 6.61 -12.84 -10.39
CA ALA A 36 5.37 -12.56 -11.11
C ALA A 36 5.57 -12.32 -12.61
N GLY A 37 6.78 -11.97 -13.06
CA GLY A 37 7.12 -11.79 -14.46
C GLY A 37 6.77 -13.03 -15.29
N GLY A 38 5.75 -12.92 -16.15
CA GLY A 38 5.30 -14.01 -17.02
C GLY A 38 4.29 -14.99 -16.40
N ARG A 39 3.87 -14.81 -15.15
CA ARG A 39 2.83 -15.65 -14.52
C ARG A 39 1.45 -14.98 -14.61
N ALA A 40 0.50 -15.66 -15.23
CA ALA A 40 -0.87 -15.16 -15.36
C ALA A 40 -1.52 -14.95 -13.99
N GLY A 41 -2.18 -13.80 -13.81
CA GLY A 41 -2.89 -13.46 -12.57
C GLY A 41 -2.02 -12.87 -11.45
N LEU A 42 -0.69 -12.85 -11.61
CA LEU A 42 0.22 -12.19 -10.67
C LEU A 42 0.67 -10.85 -11.22
N SER A 43 0.82 -9.87 -10.34
CA SER A 43 1.32 -8.54 -10.68
C SER A 43 2.57 -8.25 -9.88
N TRP A 44 3.57 -7.66 -10.53
CA TRP A 44 4.74 -7.08 -9.87
C TRP A 44 4.72 -5.55 -9.87
N MET A 45 3.80 -4.97 -10.65
CA MET A 45 3.62 -3.53 -10.74
C MET A 45 2.15 -3.14 -10.83
N MET A 46 1.87 -1.90 -10.43
CA MET A 46 0.62 -1.21 -10.70
C MET A 46 0.90 0.13 -11.37
N GLN A 47 -0.10 0.63 -12.10
CA GLN A 47 -0.04 1.94 -12.71
C GLN A 47 -1.34 2.69 -12.44
N THR A 48 -1.21 3.90 -11.91
CA THR A 48 -2.29 4.86 -11.77
C THR A 48 -2.07 5.99 -12.77
N GLN A 49 -3.11 6.33 -13.53
CA GLN A 49 -3.22 7.56 -14.28
C GLN A 49 -4.46 8.32 -13.81
N CYS A 50 -4.29 9.61 -13.54
CA CYS A 50 -5.37 10.52 -13.19
C CYS A 50 -5.16 11.88 -13.85
N LEU A 51 -6.22 12.66 -13.93
CA LEU A 51 -6.18 14.00 -14.49
C LEU A 51 -6.19 15.04 -13.37
N VAL A 52 -5.37 16.08 -13.52
CA VAL A 52 -5.23 17.18 -12.56
C VAL A 52 -5.38 18.50 -13.29
N GLU A 53 -6.39 19.28 -12.89
CA GLU A 53 -6.57 20.68 -13.26
C GLU A 53 -5.69 21.55 -12.36
N ALA A 54 -4.59 22.10 -12.89
CA ALA A 54 -3.59 22.82 -12.09
C ALA A 54 -2.66 23.68 -12.95
N ALA A 55 -2.04 24.70 -12.33
CA ALA A 55 -0.94 25.43 -12.95
C ALA A 55 0.37 24.61 -12.88
N PRO A 56 1.35 24.84 -13.78
CA PRO A 56 2.62 24.13 -13.75
C PRO A 56 3.39 24.24 -12.42
N ALA A 57 3.24 25.38 -11.72
CA ALA A 57 3.88 25.63 -10.42
C ALA A 57 3.19 24.94 -9.23
N HIS A 58 1.99 24.38 -9.41
CA HIS A 58 1.31 23.63 -8.35
C HIS A 58 2.05 22.31 -8.09
N THR A 59 1.93 21.82 -6.86
CA THR A 59 2.63 20.63 -6.41
C THR A 59 1.70 19.45 -6.15
N VAL A 60 2.28 18.26 -6.17
CA VAL A 60 1.65 17.03 -5.71
C VAL A 60 2.52 16.33 -4.67
N ASP A 61 1.84 15.70 -3.71
CA ASP A 61 2.43 14.74 -2.79
C ASP A 61 1.98 13.35 -3.19
N VAL A 62 2.89 12.39 -3.16
CA VAL A 62 2.64 10.99 -3.52
C VAL A 62 3.04 10.11 -2.37
N HIS A 63 2.08 9.32 -1.87
CA HIS A 63 2.30 8.29 -0.87
C HIS A 63 2.00 6.92 -1.48
N VAL A 64 2.93 5.99 -1.33
CA VAL A 64 2.73 4.57 -1.62
C VAL A 64 2.54 3.85 -0.29
N ARG A 65 1.38 3.22 -0.10
CA ARG A 65 1.02 2.51 1.13
C ARG A 65 0.72 1.06 0.81
N PHE A 66 1.12 0.15 1.69
CA PHE A 66 0.87 -1.29 1.53
C PHE A 66 0.96 -1.99 2.88
N LEU A 67 0.52 -3.24 2.91
CA LEU A 67 0.70 -4.16 4.03
C LEU A 67 1.91 -5.06 3.73
N GLN A 68 2.77 -5.23 4.74
CA GLN A 68 3.83 -6.23 4.76
C GLN A 68 3.42 -7.35 5.70
N LEU A 69 3.56 -8.61 5.28
CA LEU A 69 3.39 -9.75 6.16
C LEU A 69 4.61 -9.92 7.07
N VAL A 70 4.34 -10.05 8.36
CA VAL A 70 5.33 -10.16 9.43
C VAL A 70 5.10 -11.49 10.14
N SER A 71 6.16 -12.28 10.26
CA SER A 71 6.12 -13.50 11.09
C SER A 71 5.99 -13.06 12.54
N ARG A 72 5.04 -13.66 13.27
CA ARG A 72 4.82 -13.43 14.69
C ARG A 72 4.90 -14.76 15.40
N GLU A 73 5.99 -14.99 16.09
CA GLU A 73 6.22 -16.21 16.85
C GLU A 73 6.10 -15.94 18.35
N VAL A 74 5.51 -16.87 19.05
CA VAL A 74 5.40 -16.87 20.50
C VAL A 74 6.35 -17.91 21.03
N ALA A 75 7.17 -17.57 22.01
CA ALA A 75 8.06 -18.50 22.67
C ALA A 75 7.85 -18.46 24.18
N ARG A 76 7.89 -19.62 24.83
CA ARG A 76 7.83 -19.75 26.29
C ARG A 76 9.25 -19.69 26.85
N ALA A 77 9.42 -18.99 27.96
CA ALA A 77 10.67 -19.01 28.69
C ALA A 77 10.76 -20.28 29.55
N ARG A 78 11.79 -21.10 29.34
CA ARG A 78 12.10 -22.27 30.16
C ARG A 78 13.60 -22.39 30.37
N GLY A 79 14.03 -22.52 31.62
CA GLY A 79 15.45 -22.70 31.95
C GLY A 79 16.37 -21.55 31.47
N GLY A 80 15.83 -20.36 31.20
CA GLY A 80 16.58 -19.23 30.64
C GLY A 80 16.59 -19.17 29.10
N GLU A 81 16.04 -20.18 28.43
CA GLU A 81 15.91 -20.24 26.97
C GLU A 81 14.47 -19.95 26.52
N LEU A 82 14.33 -19.59 25.24
CA LEU A 82 13.04 -19.40 24.59
C LEU A 82 12.70 -20.62 23.73
N GLU A 83 11.68 -21.37 24.13
CA GLU A 83 11.14 -22.50 23.37
C GLU A 83 9.95 -22.02 22.51
N PRO A 84 9.97 -22.20 21.18
CA PRO A 84 8.83 -21.86 20.32
C PRO A 84 7.54 -22.55 20.75
N ALA A 85 6.42 -21.82 20.68
CA ALA A 85 5.10 -22.31 21.03
C ALA A 85 4.06 -21.85 20.01
N ALA A 86 3.11 -22.72 19.66
CA ALA A 86 1.96 -22.31 18.85
C ALA A 86 1.09 -21.27 19.59
N GLU A 87 1.03 -21.38 20.92
CA GLU A 87 0.26 -20.51 21.79
C GLU A 87 0.88 -20.43 23.19
N LEU A 88 0.74 -19.27 23.83
CA LEU A 88 1.09 -19.05 25.23
C LEU A 88 0.05 -18.15 25.90
N THR A 89 -0.39 -18.52 27.10
CA THR A 89 -1.21 -17.67 27.96
C THR A 89 -0.35 -17.13 29.09
N VAL A 90 -0.32 -15.81 29.25
CA VAL A 90 0.42 -15.10 30.30
C VAL A 90 -0.54 -14.11 30.95
N ASP A 91 -0.70 -14.18 32.27
CA ASP A 91 -1.64 -13.33 33.04
C ASP A 91 -3.06 -13.25 32.45
N GLY A 92 -3.57 -14.38 31.95
CA GLY A 92 -4.90 -14.48 31.36
C GLY A 92 -5.01 -13.95 29.92
N ALA A 93 -3.96 -13.34 29.36
CA ALA A 93 -3.91 -12.94 27.96
C ALA A 93 -3.33 -14.08 27.10
N ARG A 94 -4.03 -14.40 26.00
CA ARG A 94 -3.66 -15.45 25.05
C ARG A 94 -2.86 -14.87 23.87
N TYR A 95 -1.69 -15.42 23.59
CA TYR A 95 -0.80 -15.06 22.49
C TYR A 95 -0.66 -16.25 21.54
N VAL A 96 -0.89 -16.06 20.23
CA VAL A 96 -0.87 -17.14 19.22
C VAL A 96 0.13 -16.84 18.11
N SER A 97 0.96 -17.81 17.75
CA SER A 97 1.90 -17.68 16.63
C SER A 97 1.18 -17.65 15.28
N GLY A 98 1.72 -16.91 14.31
CA GLY A 98 1.14 -16.78 12.98
C GLY A 98 1.76 -15.65 12.16
N LEU A 99 0.95 -15.07 11.28
CA LEU A 99 1.32 -13.88 10.52
C LEU A 99 0.54 -12.66 11.02
N GLU A 100 1.20 -11.51 11.04
CA GLU A 100 0.59 -10.21 11.21
C GLU A 100 0.76 -9.37 9.93
N ALA A 101 -0.14 -8.43 9.68
CA ALA A 101 0.01 -7.43 8.63
C ALA A 101 0.48 -6.11 9.25
N ARG A 102 1.59 -5.55 8.77
CA ARG A 102 2.07 -4.21 9.16
C ARG A 102 1.90 -3.21 8.03
N GLU A 103 1.34 -2.04 8.34
CA GLU A 103 1.30 -0.92 7.40
C GLU A 103 2.71 -0.37 7.15
N ARG A 104 3.01 -0.14 5.88
CA ARG A 104 4.22 0.52 5.39
C ARG A 104 3.85 1.69 4.49
N GLU A 105 4.70 2.71 4.50
CA GLU A 105 4.49 3.94 3.74
C GLU A 105 5.83 4.46 3.25
N ALA A 106 5.89 4.81 1.96
CA ALA A 106 6.94 5.64 1.38
C ALA A 106 6.27 6.86 0.77
N ALA A 107 6.86 8.04 0.93
CA ALA A 107 6.25 9.29 0.51
C ALA A 107 7.27 10.29 -0.01
N VAL A 108 6.81 11.12 -0.94
CA VAL A 108 7.51 12.32 -1.41
C VAL A 108 6.50 13.45 -1.53
N SER A 109 6.92 14.66 -1.13
CA SER A 109 6.07 15.84 -1.11
C SER A 109 6.65 16.95 -1.97
N GLY A 110 5.78 17.87 -2.42
CA GLY A 110 6.20 19.10 -3.08
C GLY A 110 6.72 18.93 -4.51
N LEU A 111 6.36 17.85 -5.20
CA LEU A 111 6.76 17.67 -6.60
C LEU A 111 5.98 18.64 -7.49
N THR A 112 6.66 19.57 -8.17
CA THR A 112 5.96 20.49 -9.08
C THR A 112 5.52 19.76 -10.35
N LEU A 113 4.39 20.16 -10.91
CA LEU A 113 3.91 19.59 -12.18
C LEU A 113 4.83 19.95 -13.36
N ALA A 114 5.49 21.10 -13.30
CA ALA A 114 6.49 21.51 -14.28
C ALA A 114 7.71 20.57 -14.29
N ASP A 115 8.29 20.28 -13.12
CA ASP A 115 9.44 19.38 -13.01
C ASP A 115 9.07 17.97 -13.46
N LEU A 116 7.89 17.48 -13.03
CA LEU A 116 7.36 16.17 -13.43
C LEU A 116 7.05 16.05 -14.92
N ALA A 117 6.80 17.18 -15.60
CA ALA A 117 6.62 17.23 -17.05
C ALA A 117 7.95 17.26 -17.80
N ALA A 118 8.98 17.87 -17.21
CA ALA A 118 10.33 17.87 -17.77
C ALA A 118 11.04 16.52 -17.60
N ALA A 119 10.92 15.90 -16.42
CA ALA A 119 11.54 14.62 -16.11
C ALA A 119 10.72 13.82 -15.08
N ALA A 120 10.69 12.50 -15.24
CA ALA A 120 10.04 11.64 -14.25
C ALA A 120 10.82 11.66 -12.92
N TYR A 121 10.09 11.79 -11.81
CA TYR A 121 10.64 11.63 -10.47
C TYR A 121 10.60 10.16 -10.05
N THR A 122 11.66 9.68 -9.42
CA THR A 122 11.77 8.30 -8.94
C THR A 122 11.99 8.29 -7.44
N MET A 123 11.07 7.69 -6.70
CA MET A 123 11.19 7.45 -5.25
C MET A 123 11.45 5.96 -4.98
N ARG A 124 12.31 5.67 -4.01
CA ARG A 124 12.51 4.30 -3.50
C ARG A 124 11.41 3.95 -2.49
N VAL A 125 10.95 2.70 -2.53
CA VAL A 125 9.96 2.14 -1.61
C VAL A 125 10.61 0.95 -0.92
N ASP A 126 11.51 1.23 0.03
CA ASP A 126 12.26 0.20 0.74
C ASP A 126 11.77 0.02 2.17
N VAL A 127 11.83 -1.23 2.63
CA VAL A 127 11.71 -1.57 4.05
C VAL A 127 12.89 -2.47 4.40
N PRO A 128 13.80 -2.08 5.31
CA PRO A 128 14.84 -2.98 5.76
C PRO A 128 14.23 -4.14 6.54
N GLY A 129 14.75 -5.35 6.32
CA GLY A 129 14.43 -6.51 7.13
C GLY A 129 14.98 -6.35 8.54
N ASP A 130 14.16 -6.70 9.52
CA ASP A 130 14.48 -6.49 10.93
C ASP A 130 13.59 -7.38 11.82
N GLN A 131 13.88 -7.40 13.11
CA GLN A 131 13.17 -8.19 14.11
C GLN A 131 12.87 -7.38 15.38
N GLU A 132 11.77 -7.72 16.04
CA GLU A 132 11.32 -7.09 17.28
C GLU A 132 10.93 -8.17 18.29
N ALA A 133 11.38 -8.01 19.54
CA ALA A 133 11.03 -8.92 20.64
C ALA A 133 10.31 -8.17 21.76
N VAL A 134 9.13 -8.66 22.14
CA VAL A 134 8.38 -8.16 23.30
C VAL A 134 8.33 -9.26 24.35
N TRP A 135 8.97 -9.02 25.49
CA TRP A 135 8.97 -9.97 26.61
C TRP A 135 7.60 -10.02 27.28
N LEU A 136 7.12 -11.24 27.55
CA LEU A 136 5.92 -11.52 28.31
C LEU A 136 6.31 -11.83 29.74
N ILE A 137 5.79 -11.04 30.67
CA ILE A 137 6.13 -11.10 32.10
C ILE A 137 4.86 -11.49 32.87
N ASP A 138 4.99 -12.42 33.81
CA ASP A 138 3.98 -12.74 34.81
C ASP A 138 4.52 -12.51 36.23
N ALA A 139 3.73 -12.85 37.24
CA ALA A 139 4.11 -12.75 38.65
C ALA A 139 5.39 -13.56 39.02
N ARG A 140 5.82 -14.52 38.20
CA ARG A 140 7.03 -15.35 38.38
C ARG A 140 8.22 -14.84 37.58
N GLY A 141 8.05 -13.77 36.79
CA GLY A 141 9.10 -13.16 35.97
C GLY A 141 8.88 -13.36 34.47
N ARG A 142 9.94 -13.63 33.71
CA ARG A 142 9.83 -13.84 32.26
C ARG A 142 9.10 -15.16 31.98
N ALA A 143 7.87 -15.07 31.49
CA ALA A 143 7.05 -16.21 31.08
C ALA A 143 7.27 -16.59 29.61
N GLY A 144 7.70 -15.64 28.77
CA GLY A 144 7.95 -15.86 27.35
C GLY A 144 8.28 -14.59 26.58
N ALA A 145 8.17 -14.65 25.26
CA ALA A 145 8.32 -13.51 24.36
C ALA A 145 7.43 -13.66 23.13
N VAL A 146 7.05 -12.52 22.55
CA VAL A 146 6.53 -12.43 21.17
C VAL A 146 7.66 -11.89 20.30
N LEU A 147 8.09 -12.68 19.34
CA LEU A 147 9.11 -12.35 18.36
C LEU A 147 8.41 -12.00 17.05
N ARG A 148 8.82 -10.91 16.42
CA ARG A 148 8.33 -10.48 15.13
C ARG A 148 9.49 -10.33 14.18
N CYS A 149 9.40 -10.93 13.00
CA CYS A 149 10.44 -10.81 11.98
C CYS A 149 9.79 -10.42 10.65
N TRP A 150 10.42 -9.52 9.91
CA TRP A 150 9.97 -9.15 8.59
C TRP A 150 11.14 -9.05 7.62
N GLU A 151 10.85 -9.37 6.37
CA GLU A 151 11.85 -9.44 5.32
C GLU A 151 12.20 -8.05 4.78
N THR A 152 13.36 -7.97 4.13
CA THR A 152 13.71 -6.79 3.34
C THR A 152 12.80 -6.72 2.12
N LEU A 153 12.31 -5.52 1.84
CA LEU A 153 11.51 -5.17 0.68
C LEU A 153 12.20 -4.07 -0.10
N HIS A 154 12.25 -4.25 -1.42
CA HIS A 154 12.69 -3.23 -2.36
C HIS A 154 11.60 -2.92 -3.37
N GLY A 155 11.44 -1.64 -3.66
CA GLY A 155 10.48 -1.19 -4.64
C GLY A 155 10.82 0.19 -5.15
N GLN A 156 10.10 0.58 -6.18
CA GLN A 156 10.28 1.85 -6.86
C GLN A 156 8.92 2.42 -7.21
N ALA A 157 8.77 3.73 -7.01
CA ALA A 157 7.65 4.48 -7.56
C ALA A 157 8.15 5.57 -8.50
N VAL A 158 7.66 5.54 -9.74
CA VAL A 158 7.97 6.52 -10.78
C VAL A 158 6.77 7.41 -11.00
N VAL A 159 6.95 8.72 -10.84
CA VAL A 159 5.93 9.75 -10.98
C VAL A 159 6.28 10.62 -12.18
N ARG A 160 5.32 10.87 -13.07
CA ARG A 160 5.48 11.80 -14.20
C ARG A 160 4.19 12.56 -14.47
N ALA A 161 4.30 13.76 -15.03
CA ALA A 161 3.17 14.55 -15.48
C ALA A 161 3.24 14.74 -17.00
N GLU A 162 2.13 14.58 -17.69
CA GLU A 162 2.03 14.86 -19.13
C GLU A 162 1.05 16.03 -19.31
N PRO A 163 1.49 17.19 -19.82
CA PRO A 163 0.58 18.28 -20.16
C PRO A 163 -0.36 17.85 -21.28
N LEU A 164 -1.67 18.02 -21.09
CA LEU A 164 -2.69 17.66 -22.09
C LEU A 164 -3.31 18.88 -22.77
N ARG A 165 -3.55 19.95 -22.00
CA ARG A 165 -4.02 21.27 -22.47
C ARG A 165 -3.63 22.32 -21.42
N ASP A 166 -3.99 23.58 -21.67
CA ASP A 166 -3.78 24.63 -20.66
C ASP A 166 -4.40 24.21 -19.31
N ARG A 167 -3.57 24.31 -18.28
CA ARG A 167 -3.89 23.93 -16.89
C ARG A 167 -4.42 22.51 -16.68
N LEU A 168 -4.11 21.54 -17.54
CA LEU A 168 -4.51 20.15 -17.37
C LEU A 168 -3.34 19.19 -17.60
N PHE A 169 -3.10 18.33 -16.62
CA PHE A 169 -2.05 17.32 -16.67
C PHE A 169 -2.63 15.92 -16.48
N ARG A 170 -2.03 14.93 -17.16
CA ARG A 170 -2.16 13.52 -16.80
C ARG A 170 -1.00 13.15 -15.90
N LEU A 171 -1.30 12.89 -14.63
CA LEU A 171 -0.32 12.39 -13.68
C LEU A 171 -0.29 10.86 -13.77
N THR A 172 0.89 10.28 -13.95
CA THR A 172 1.11 8.83 -13.88
C THR A 172 1.96 8.50 -12.65
N VAL A 173 1.50 7.55 -11.84
CA VAL A 173 2.27 6.94 -10.75
C VAL A 173 2.38 5.45 -11.04
N LYS A 174 3.60 4.95 -11.27
CA LYS A 174 3.88 3.52 -11.40
C LYS A 174 4.57 3.04 -10.15
N VAL A 175 4.11 1.95 -9.55
CA VAL A 175 4.74 1.31 -8.39
C VAL A 175 5.14 -0.09 -8.80
N ALA A 176 6.38 -0.48 -8.55
CA ALA A 176 6.92 -1.80 -8.84
C ALA A 176 7.60 -2.37 -7.60
N ASN A 177 7.40 -3.68 -7.37
CA ASN A 177 8.16 -4.44 -6.41
C ASN A 177 9.41 -5.01 -7.09
N THR A 178 10.56 -4.48 -6.70
CA THR A 178 11.88 -4.81 -7.25
C THR A 178 12.71 -5.62 -6.25
N THR A 179 12.05 -6.28 -5.30
CA THR A 179 12.71 -7.15 -4.31
C THR A 179 13.38 -8.31 -5.05
N ASP A 180 14.63 -8.58 -4.71
CA ASP A 180 15.33 -9.75 -5.21
C ASP A 180 14.63 -11.02 -4.73
N TRP A 181 14.41 -11.97 -5.63
CA TRP A 181 13.71 -13.20 -5.30
C TRP A 181 14.15 -14.34 -6.21
N ARG A 182 14.38 -15.52 -5.62
CA ARG A 182 14.86 -16.73 -6.33
C ARG A 182 14.07 -18.00 -5.98
N GLY A 183 13.11 -17.93 -5.08
CA GLY A 183 12.33 -19.09 -4.65
C GLY A 183 11.12 -19.35 -5.55
N GLU A 184 10.48 -20.50 -5.34
CA GLU A 184 9.17 -20.82 -5.93
C GLU A 184 8.07 -20.96 -4.88
N ASP A 185 8.44 -20.93 -3.59
CA ASP A 185 7.51 -21.08 -2.48
C ASP A 185 6.55 -19.90 -2.42
N ARG A 186 5.27 -20.23 -2.58
CA ARG A 186 4.19 -19.26 -2.58
C ARG A 186 3.94 -18.64 -1.20
N ALA A 187 4.08 -19.37 -0.11
CA ALA A 187 3.90 -18.83 1.23
C ALA A 187 5.06 -17.90 1.61
N GLU A 188 6.27 -18.19 1.15
CA GLU A 188 7.45 -17.38 1.41
C GLU A 188 7.43 -16.07 0.61
N VAL A 189 7.10 -16.10 -0.68
CA VAL A 189 7.08 -14.87 -1.51
C VAL A 189 6.07 -13.83 -1.00
N LEU A 190 5.04 -14.24 -0.25
CA LEU A 190 4.09 -13.31 0.38
C LEU A 190 4.75 -12.38 1.40
N ARG A 191 5.82 -12.82 2.08
CA ARG A 191 6.62 -11.97 2.98
C ARG A 191 7.41 -10.90 2.23
N HIS A 192 7.64 -11.13 0.93
CA HIS A 192 8.29 -10.20 0.00
C HIS A 192 7.31 -9.42 -0.89
N THR A 193 6.00 -9.48 -0.62
CA THR A 193 4.95 -8.88 -1.44
C THR A 193 4.44 -7.58 -0.86
N PHE A 194 4.18 -6.57 -1.69
CA PHE A 194 3.48 -5.35 -1.27
C PHE A 194 1.97 -5.65 -1.31
N VAL A 195 1.42 -6.13 -0.18
CA VAL A 195 0.02 -6.54 -0.11
C VAL A 195 -0.88 -5.31 -0.10
N SER A 196 -1.95 -5.34 -0.88
CA SER A 196 -2.91 -4.23 -1.01
C SER A 196 -2.25 -2.89 -1.36
N ALA A 197 -1.19 -2.91 -2.17
CA ALA A 197 -0.46 -1.68 -2.54
C ALA A 197 -1.40 -0.64 -3.16
N GLN A 198 -1.33 0.59 -2.66
CA GLN A 198 -2.14 1.72 -3.09
C GLN A 198 -1.30 3.00 -3.19
N SER A 199 -1.74 3.90 -4.07
CA SER A 199 -1.19 5.24 -4.21
C SER A 199 -2.19 6.26 -3.67
N VAL A 200 -1.77 7.14 -2.78
CA VAL A 200 -2.52 8.34 -2.37
C VAL A 200 -1.79 9.54 -2.93
N VAL A 201 -2.48 10.31 -3.76
CA VAL A 201 -1.92 11.53 -4.35
C VAL A 201 -2.72 12.72 -3.86
N ARG A 202 -2.03 13.71 -3.29
CA ARG A 202 -2.61 15.00 -2.93
C ARG A 202 -2.08 16.05 -3.89
N THR A 203 -2.91 17.02 -4.27
CA THR A 203 -2.46 18.21 -4.98
C THR A 203 -2.66 19.46 -4.12
N HIS A 204 -1.72 20.39 -4.21
CA HIS A 204 -1.79 21.69 -3.55
C HIS A 204 -2.02 22.78 -4.60
N GLY A 205 -3.19 23.41 -4.54
CA GLY A 205 -3.65 24.41 -5.54
C GLY A 205 -4.31 23.81 -6.79
N GLY A 206 -4.22 22.49 -7.00
CA GLY A 206 -4.90 21.78 -8.10
C GLY A 206 -6.22 21.12 -7.72
N ARG A 207 -6.88 20.50 -8.72
CA ARG A 207 -8.06 19.66 -8.53
C ARG A 207 -8.00 18.42 -9.43
N PHE A 208 -8.14 17.23 -8.85
CA PHE A 208 -8.30 15.98 -9.59
C PHE A 208 -9.65 15.93 -10.29
N VAL A 209 -9.68 15.36 -11.49
CA VAL A 209 -10.92 15.06 -12.22
C VAL A 209 -11.36 13.65 -11.87
N SER A 210 -12.65 13.47 -11.56
CA SER A 210 -13.22 12.13 -11.42
C SER A 210 -13.10 11.38 -12.74
N LEU A 211 -12.51 10.18 -12.71
CA LEU A 211 -12.50 9.29 -13.89
C LEU A 211 -13.81 8.51 -14.04
N LEU A 212 -14.60 8.41 -12.96
CA LEU A 212 -15.89 7.73 -12.96
C LEU A 212 -16.99 8.63 -13.55
N ASN A 213 -16.96 9.91 -13.19
CA ASN A 213 -17.94 10.91 -13.59
C ASN A 213 -17.24 12.19 -14.08
N PRO A 214 -16.45 12.12 -15.17
CA PRO A 214 -15.75 13.29 -15.69
C PRO A 214 -16.74 14.32 -16.28
N PRO A 215 -16.44 15.62 -16.20
CA PRO A 215 -17.10 16.63 -17.02
C PRO A 215 -17.09 16.24 -18.50
N ALA A 216 -18.13 16.61 -19.26
CA ALA A 216 -18.31 16.17 -20.64
C ALA A 216 -17.10 16.47 -21.54
N GLU A 217 -16.50 17.65 -21.39
CA GLU A 217 -15.31 18.08 -22.12
C GLU A 217 -14.04 17.28 -21.80
N LEU A 218 -13.97 16.64 -20.63
CA LEU A 218 -12.82 15.87 -20.16
C LEU A 218 -12.99 14.37 -20.35
N ARG A 219 -14.19 13.91 -20.76
CA ARG A 219 -14.50 12.49 -20.90
C ARG A 219 -13.51 11.75 -21.82
N PRO A 220 -13.14 12.26 -23.02
CA PRO A 220 -12.18 11.56 -23.87
C PRO A 220 -10.79 11.41 -23.22
N LEU A 221 -10.37 12.40 -22.44
CA LEU A 221 -9.08 12.37 -21.73
C LEU A 221 -9.11 11.40 -20.54
N ALA A 222 -10.25 11.31 -19.84
CA ALA A 222 -10.47 10.37 -18.75
C ALA A 222 -10.50 8.92 -19.26
N GLU A 223 -11.21 8.65 -20.36
CA GLU A 223 -11.24 7.33 -21.03
C GLU A 223 -9.88 6.94 -21.62
N GLY A 224 -9.05 7.95 -21.94
CA GLY A 224 -7.66 7.77 -22.36
C GLY A 224 -6.70 7.38 -21.24
N CYS A 225 -7.09 7.47 -19.97
CA CYS A 225 -6.27 7.02 -18.85
C CYS A 225 -6.15 5.49 -18.84
N ARG A 226 -4.97 5.00 -18.46
CA ARG A 226 -4.63 3.58 -18.38
C ARG A 226 -4.20 3.23 -16.97
N ASN A 227 -5.13 2.60 -16.24
CA ASN A 227 -4.90 2.08 -14.90
C ASN A 227 -4.69 0.57 -14.95
N ILE A 228 -3.66 0.06 -14.29
CA ILE A 228 -3.27 -1.36 -14.27
C ILE A 228 -3.27 -1.83 -12.83
N GLY A 229 -4.11 -2.82 -12.51
CA GLY A 229 -4.21 -3.42 -11.17
C GLY A 229 -4.78 -2.50 -10.10
N THR A 230 -5.35 -1.35 -10.48
CA THR A 230 -5.77 -0.30 -9.54
C THR A 230 -6.90 0.55 -10.10
N TRP A 231 -7.69 1.18 -9.21
CA TRP A 231 -8.81 2.04 -9.56
C TRP A 231 -8.71 3.37 -8.80
N PRO A 232 -8.36 4.48 -9.49
CA PRO A 232 -8.30 5.79 -8.87
C PRO A 232 -9.70 6.37 -8.63
N VAL A 233 -9.91 6.87 -7.41
CA VAL A 233 -11.13 7.54 -6.98
C VAL A 233 -10.80 8.79 -6.16
N LEU A 234 -11.69 9.76 -6.16
CA LEU A 234 -11.60 10.93 -5.29
C LEU A 234 -11.89 10.52 -3.84
N VAL A 235 -11.15 11.07 -2.89
CA VAL A 235 -11.34 10.82 -1.44
C VAL A 235 -11.32 12.12 -0.66
N GLY A 236 -12.04 12.14 0.45
CA GLY A 236 -12.36 13.34 1.22
C GLY A 236 -13.87 13.53 1.35
N GLU A 237 -14.30 14.68 1.85
CA GLU A 237 -15.72 15.06 1.86
C GLU A 237 -16.28 15.14 0.44
N VAL A 238 -17.58 14.88 0.28
CA VAL A 238 -18.24 14.93 -1.02
C VAL A 238 -18.03 16.30 -1.65
N GLY A 239 -17.43 16.33 -2.85
CA GLY A 239 -17.09 17.56 -3.57
C GLY A 239 -15.64 18.01 -3.43
N GLU A 240 -14.88 17.48 -2.46
CA GLU A 240 -13.44 17.68 -2.36
C GLU A 240 -12.73 16.98 -3.53
N ARG A 241 -11.75 17.68 -4.12
CA ARG A 241 -11.05 17.19 -5.33
C ARG A 241 -9.54 17.32 -5.20
N HIS A 242 -9.00 17.47 -3.99
CA HIS A 242 -7.56 17.64 -3.78
C HIS A 242 -6.81 16.33 -3.49
N THR A 243 -7.52 15.23 -3.23
CA THR A 243 -6.91 13.93 -2.95
C THR A 243 -7.52 12.83 -3.81
N MET A 244 -6.67 12.00 -4.37
CA MET A 244 -7.02 10.80 -5.11
C MET A 244 -6.40 9.58 -4.41
N LEU A 245 -7.20 8.52 -4.26
CA LEU A 245 -6.77 7.21 -3.82
C LEU A 245 -6.87 6.24 -4.98
N SER A 246 -5.79 5.51 -5.27
CA SER A 246 -5.78 4.42 -6.25
C SER A 246 -5.42 3.12 -5.55
N ALA A 247 -6.42 2.25 -5.40
CA ALA A 247 -6.31 1.00 -4.65
C ALA A 247 -6.64 -0.21 -5.55
N PRO A 248 -6.24 -1.44 -5.19
CA PRO A 248 -6.48 -2.65 -5.98
C PRO A 248 -7.91 -3.21 -5.79
N ILE A 249 -8.88 -2.32 -5.54
CA ILE A 249 -10.31 -2.64 -5.38
C ILE A 249 -11.12 -1.55 -6.09
N ILE A 250 -12.26 -1.95 -6.67
CA ILE A 250 -13.17 -1.02 -7.34
C ILE A 250 -13.95 -0.24 -6.27
N LEU A 251 -13.80 1.08 -6.28
CA LEU A 251 -14.51 2.00 -5.38
C LEU A 251 -15.30 3.02 -6.20
N ARG A 252 -16.23 3.71 -5.53
CA ARG A 252 -16.83 4.95 -6.03
C ARG A 252 -16.05 6.14 -5.46
N ASP A 253 -16.18 7.30 -6.10
CA ASP A 253 -15.70 8.55 -5.52
C ASP A 253 -16.35 8.81 -4.17
N HIS A 254 -15.57 9.38 -3.26
CA HIS A 254 -15.94 9.63 -1.87
C HIS A 254 -16.50 8.38 -1.19
N PRO A 255 -15.73 7.27 -1.18
CA PRO A 255 -16.20 6.03 -0.58
C PRO A 255 -16.51 6.28 0.90
N ARG A 256 -17.66 5.76 1.34
CA ARG A 256 -18.03 5.76 2.75
C ARG A 256 -17.40 4.54 3.38
N LEU A 257 -16.73 4.75 4.51
CA LEU A 257 -16.26 3.66 5.34
C LEU A 257 -17.48 2.85 5.81
N SER A 258 -17.65 1.63 5.30
CA SER A 258 -18.49 0.66 5.97
C SER A 258 -17.66 0.11 7.12
N TYR A 259 -17.96 0.51 8.35
CA TYR A 259 -17.35 -0.12 9.52
C TYR A 259 -17.57 -1.63 9.43
N ALA A 260 -16.48 -2.38 9.36
CA ALA A 260 -16.46 -3.72 9.91
C ALA A 260 -16.63 -3.56 11.43
N THR A 261 -17.87 -3.59 11.89
CA THR A 261 -18.20 -4.03 13.25
C THR A 261 -17.73 -5.46 13.48
#